data_AF-A0A6N9A3E4-F1
#
_entry.id   AF-A0A6N9A3E4-F1
#
_cell.length_a   1.000
_cell.length_b   1.000
_cell.length_c   1.000
_cell.angle_alpha   90.00
_cell.angle_beta   90.00
_cell.angle_gamma   90.00
#
_symmetry.space_group_name_H-M   'P 1'
#
loop_
_entity.id
_entity.type
_entity.pdbx_description
1 polymer ?
#
loop_
_entity_poly.entity_id
_entity_poly.type
_entity_poly.pdbx_seq_one_letter_code
_entity_poly.pdbx_strand_id
1 'polypeptide(L)'
;MRHAASTARTDRTLASADNDSLQRLMAGIKEGSSMALGRLMEVCWPELVRYATRQLGDVELARDLVQEVFIRVWERRLTWVPDGSVRAYLYQILRRLVIDEQRKLTVRRQWRKWVTLAGPPRPATPAEEFEAKVLADRFEAAVASLPVRRREVFELVFQRGLTHSETAAVMDISVQTVANQMSAALRTVRQAIKED
;
A
#
# COMPACT_ATOMS: atom_id res chain seq x y z
N MET A 1 29.08 -29.14 -8.95
CA MET A 1 27.95 -28.68 -8.10
C MET A 1 26.89 -28.07 -9.00
N ARG A 2 25.69 -28.65 -8.97
CA ARG A 2 24.73 -28.66 -10.08
C ARG A 2 23.74 -27.48 -10.04
N HIS A 3 23.60 -26.85 -11.22
CA HIS A 3 22.38 -26.31 -11.83
C HIS A 3 21.47 -25.36 -11.02
N ALA A 4 21.77 -24.06 -11.14
CA ALA A 4 20.76 -23.01 -11.22
C ALA A 4 20.21 -22.92 -12.67
N ALA A 5 19.00 -22.38 -12.80
CA ALA A 5 18.24 -22.11 -14.03
C ALA A 5 17.42 -23.29 -14.61
N SER A 6 16.37 -23.67 -13.87
CA SER A 6 15.16 -24.28 -14.42
C SER A 6 13.96 -23.40 -14.09
N THR A 7 13.87 -22.25 -14.76
CA THR A 7 12.73 -21.33 -14.67
C THR A 7 12.26 -20.94 -16.07
N ALA A 8 12.11 -21.97 -16.92
CA ALA A 8 11.65 -21.79 -18.29
C ALA A 8 10.71 -22.95 -18.69
N ARG A 9 9.69 -23.25 -17.87
CA ARG A 9 8.61 -24.16 -18.28
C ARG A 9 7.35 -24.13 -17.40
N THR A 10 6.79 -22.96 -17.09
CA THR A 10 5.47 -22.90 -16.42
C THR A 10 4.60 -21.68 -16.78
N ASP A 11 4.81 -21.05 -17.93
CA ASP A 11 4.03 -19.86 -18.36
C ASP A 11 2.94 -20.16 -19.41
N ARG A 12 2.69 -21.43 -19.74
CA ARG A 12 1.70 -21.85 -20.76
C ARG A 12 0.35 -22.25 -20.16
N THR A 13 -0.13 -21.52 -19.15
CA THR A 13 -1.47 -21.74 -18.55
C THR A 13 -2.17 -20.40 -18.28
N LEU A 14 -1.97 -19.41 -19.16
CA LEU A 14 -2.48 -18.04 -19.04
C LEU A 14 -3.73 -17.75 -19.90
N ALA A 15 -4.20 -18.69 -20.72
CA ALA A 15 -5.21 -18.44 -21.74
C ALA A 15 -6.31 -19.51 -21.75
N SER A 16 -7.51 -19.18 -21.29
CA SER A 16 -8.72 -19.89 -21.74
C SER A 16 -10.00 -19.03 -21.78
N ALA A 17 -9.95 -17.76 -21.36
CA ALA A 17 -11.00 -16.79 -21.67
C ALA A 17 -10.40 -15.65 -22.50
N ASP A 18 -10.91 -15.49 -23.72
CA ASP A 18 -10.64 -14.33 -24.55
C ASP A 18 -11.26 -13.05 -23.94
N ASN A 19 -10.82 -11.89 -24.42
CA ASN A 19 -11.30 -10.62 -23.90
C ASN A 19 -12.81 -10.45 -24.06
N ASP A 20 -13.38 -10.98 -25.14
CA ASP A 20 -14.81 -10.91 -25.44
C ASP A 20 -15.64 -11.66 -24.39
N SER A 21 -15.20 -12.84 -23.96
CA SER A 21 -15.85 -13.58 -22.88
C SER A 21 -15.79 -12.83 -21.56
N LEU A 22 -14.65 -12.18 -21.25
CA LEU A 22 -14.53 -11.34 -20.06
C LEU A 22 -15.42 -10.10 -20.13
N GLN A 23 -15.57 -9.50 -21.31
CA GLN A 23 -16.48 -8.37 -21.51
C GLN A 23 -17.95 -8.77 -21.32
N ARG A 24 -18.36 -9.97 -21.76
CA ARG A 24 -19.71 -10.50 -21.47
C ARG A 24 -19.94 -10.69 -19.98
N LEU A 25 -18.93 -11.19 -19.24
CA LEU A 25 -19.02 -11.28 -17.78
C LEU A 25 -19.15 -9.89 -17.14
N MET A 26 -18.38 -8.90 -17.59
CA MET A 26 -18.48 -7.52 -17.11
C MET A 26 -19.84 -6.88 -17.41
N ALA A 27 -20.44 -7.17 -18.57
CA ALA A 27 -21.79 -6.73 -18.90
C ALA A 27 -22.83 -7.34 -17.93
N GLY A 28 -22.73 -8.65 -17.65
CA GLY A 28 -23.58 -9.29 -16.64
C GLY A 28 -23.39 -8.71 -15.24
N ILE A 29 -22.15 -8.37 -14.85
CA ILE A 29 -21.87 -7.70 -13.57
C ILE A 29 -22.54 -6.33 -13.52
N LYS A 30 -22.52 -5.56 -14.62
CA LYS A 30 -23.21 -4.25 -14.71
C LYS A 30 -24.71 -4.36 -14.49
N GLU A 31 -25.32 -5.46 -14.94
CA GLU A 31 -26.73 -5.80 -14.72
C GLU A 31 -27.01 -6.37 -13.31
N GLY A 32 -25.99 -6.55 -12.46
CA GLY A 32 -26.12 -7.05 -11.09
C GLY A 32 -26.00 -8.56 -10.94
N SER A 33 -25.48 -9.27 -11.95
CA SER A 33 -25.25 -10.72 -11.86
C SER A 33 -24.04 -11.05 -10.98
N SER A 34 -24.30 -11.54 -9.76
CA SER A 34 -23.26 -12.06 -8.85
C SER A 34 -22.58 -13.31 -9.42
N MET A 35 -23.31 -14.10 -10.21
CA MET A 35 -22.75 -15.27 -10.90
C MET A 35 -21.69 -14.85 -11.93
N ALA A 36 -21.93 -13.77 -12.67
CA ALA A 36 -20.94 -13.22 -13.60
C ALA A 36 -19.67 -12.73 -12.88
N LEU A 37 -19.82 -12.13 -11.69
CA LEU A 37 -18.70 -11.76 -10.83
C LEU A 37 -17.90 -13.00 -10.39
N GLY A 38 -18.59 -14.03 -9.90
CA GLY A 38 -17.96 -15.29 -9.48
C GLY A 38 -17.14 -15.93 -10.60
N ARG A 39 -17.67 -15.97 -11.83
CA ARG A 39 -16.96 -16.49 -13.00
C ARG A 39 -15.76 -15.65 -13.38
N LEU A 40 -15.86 -14.31 -13.29
CA LEU A 40 -14.73 -13.42 -13.54
C LEU A 40 -13.62 -13.66 -12.50
N MET A 41 -13.99 -13.85 -11.23
CA MET A 41 -13.07 -14.19 -10.15
C MET A 41 -12.37 -15.51 -10.43
N GLU A 42 -13.10 -16.59 -10.72
CA GLU A 42 -12.51 -17.91 -11.03
C GLU A 42 -11.41 -17.83 -12.11
N VAL A 43 -11.66 -17.06 -13.17
CA VAL A 43 -10.75 -16.94 -14.31
C VAL A 43 -9.53 -16.05 -14.01
N CYS A 44 -9.74 -14.89 -13.39
CA CYS A 44 -8.68 -13.88 -13.21
C CYS A 44 -7.94 -13.98 -11.88
N TRP A 45 -8.50 -14.67 -10.87
CA TRP A 45 -7.90 -14.75 -9.54
C TRP A 45 -6.48 -15.34 -9.52
N PRO A 46 -6.20 -16.49 -10.17
CA PRO A 46 -4.86 -17.10 -10.08
C PRO A 46 -3.75 -16.23 -10.66
N GLU A 47 -4.03 -15.48 -11.72
CA GLU A 47 -3.06 -14.59 -12.35
C GLU A 47 -2.83 -13.30 -11.55
N LEU A 48 -3.89 -12.72 -11.01
CA LEU A 48 -3.82 -11.51 -10.19
C LEU A 48 -3.10 -11.78 -8.88
N VAL A 49 -3.39 -12.90 -8.20
CA VAL A 49 -2.69 -13.30 -6.98
C VAL A 49 -1.21 -13.53 -7.28
N ARG A 50 -0.89 -14.28 -8.34
CA ARG A 50 0.51 -14.52 -8.73
C ARG A 50 1.27 -13.22 -9.00
N TYR A 51 0.64 -12.25 -9.66
CA TYR A 51 1.22 -10.93 -9.87
C TYR A 51 1.48 -10.20 -8.55
N ALA A 52 0.47 -10.08 -7.68
CA ALA A 52 0.60 -9.37 -6.41
C ALA A 52 1.61 -10.05 -5.47
N THR A 53 1.64 -11.38 -5.41
CA THR A 53 2.63 -12.13 -4.63
C THR A 53 4.06 -11.85 -5.09
N ARG A 54 4.31 -11.76 -6.41
CA ARG A 54 5.64 -11.37 -6.93
C ARG A 54 6.05 -9.96 -6.52
N GLN A 55 5.10 -9.05 -6.34
CA GLN A 55 5.37 -7.66 -5.96
C GLN A 55 5.52 -7.46 -4.44
N LEU A 56 4.78 -8.23 -3.63
CA LEU A 56 4.71 -8.05 -2.17
C LEU A 56 5.57 -9.07 -1.40
N GLY A 57 5.84 -10.24 -1.99
CA GLY A 57 6.50 -11.36 -1.31
C GLY A 57 5.61 -12.08 -0.28
N ASP A 58 4.31 -11.78 -0.25
CA ASP A 58 3.33 -12.31 0.69
C ASP A 58 2.07 -12.74 -0.07
N VAL A 59 1.68 -14.01 0.05
CA VAL A 59 0.56 -14.60 -0.68
C VAL A 59 -0.80 -14.31 -0.04
N GLU A 60 -0.87 -14.20 1.29
CA GLU A 60 -2.14 -13.91 1.96
C GLU A 60 -2.49 -12.44 1.73
N LEU A 61 -1.51 -11.53 1.88
CA LEU A 61 -1.71 -10.12 1.54
C LEU A 61 -2.07 -9.94 0.06
N ALA A 62 -1.50 -10.74 -0.83
CA ALA A 62 -1.87 -10.73 -2.25
C ALA A 62 -3.33 -11.15 -2.47
N ARG A 63 -3.84 -12.17 -1.75
CA ARG A 63 -5.24 -12.59 -1.83
C ARG A 63 -6.18 -11.49 -1.33
N ASP A 64 -5.84 -10.82 -0.24
CA ASP A 64 -6.62 -9.71 0.30
C ASP A 64 -6.73 -8.56 -0.71
N LEU A 65 -5.62 -8.17 -1.33
CA LEU A 65 -5.64 -7.13 -2.36
C LEU A 65 -6.44 -7.54 -3.60
N VAL A 66 -6.38 -8.81 -4.01
CA VAL A 66 -7.17 -9.31 -5.14
C VAL A 66 -8.65 -9.36 -4.79
N GLN A 67 -9.02 -9.72 -3.57
CA GLN A 67 -10.40 -9.62 -3.09
C GLN A 67 -10.91 -8.18 -3.20
N GLU A 68 -10.13 -7.21 -2.73
CA GLU A 68 -10.42 -5.78 -2.82
C GLU A 68 -10.61 -5.30 -4.27
N VAL A 69 -9.87 -5.85 -5.24
CA VAL A 69 -10.12 -5.58 -6.67
C VAL A 69 -11.56 -5.91 -7.06
N PHE A 70 -12.03 -7.11 -6.70
CA PHE A 70 -13.37 -7.56 -7.08
C PHE A 70 -14.48 -6.83 -6.33
N ILE A 71 -14.24 -6.43 -5.07
CA ILE A 71 -15.13 -5.52 -4.33
C ILE A 71 -15.28 -4.21 -5.10
N ARG A 72 -14.17 -3.58 -5.51
CA ARG A 72 -14.20 -2.32 -6.29
C ARG A 72 -14.87 -2.48 -7.65
N VAL A 73 -14.69 -3.63 -8.31
CA VAL A 73 -15.40 -3.93 -9.56
C VAL A 73 -16.90 -3.96 -9.32
N TRP A 74 -17.37 -4.60 -8.26
CA TRP A 74 -18.78 -4.67 -7.91
C TRP A 74 -19.36 -3.30 -7.54
N GLU A 75 -18.67 -2.52 -6.71
CA GLU A 75 -19.11 -1.19 -6.30
C GLU A 75 -19.21 -0.22 -7.48
N ARG A 76 -18.26 -0.30 -8.43
CA ARG A 76 -18.18 0.61 -9.59
C ARG A 76 -18.84 0.06 -10.86
N ARG A 77 -19.55 -1.07 -10.76
CA ARG A 77 -20.13 -1.80 -11.90
C ARG A 77 -20.97 -0.94 -12.85
N LEU A 78 -21.71 0.03 -12.32
CA LEU A 78 -22.59 0.90 -13.11
C LEU A 78 -21.82 1.92 -13.96
N THR A 79 -20.65 2.34 -13.49
CA THR A 79 -19.80 3.34 -14.16
C THR A 79 -18.82 2.74 -15.17
N TRP A 80 -18.74 1.41 -15.24
CA TRP A 80 -17.86 0.77 -16.19
C TRP A 80 -18.37 0.95 -17.62
N VAL A 81 -17.46 1.41 -18.49
CA VAL A 81 -17.64 1.53 -19.94
C VAL A 81 -16.77 0.47 -20.59
N PRO A 82 -17.30 -0.35 -21.52
CA PRO A 82 -16.52 -1.32 -22.27
C PRO A 82 -15.61 -0.59 -23.26
N ASP A 83 -14.46 -0.11 -22.79
CA ASP A 83 -13.41 0.42 -23.66
C ASP A 83 -12.09 -0.25 -23.26
N GLY A 84 -11.63 -1.16 -24.10
CA GLY A 84 -10.39 -1.91 -23.90
C GLY A 84 -10.50 -3.24 -23.14
N SER A 85 -9.38 -3.65 -22.56
CA SER A 85 -9.20 -4.99 -22.00
C SER A 85 -9.66 -5.08 -20.55
N VAL A 86 -10.51 -6.07 -20.24
CA VAL A 86 -10.97 -6.34 -18.87
C VAL A 86 -9.79 -6.70 -17.97
N ARG A 87 -8.83 -7.49 -18.47
CA ARG A 87 -7.61 -7.81 -17.71
C ARG A 87 -6.82 -6.56 -17.40
N ALA A 88 -6.59 -5.69 -18.39
CA ALA A 88 -5.86 -4.44 -18.17
C ALA A 88 -6.51 -3.57 -17.08
N TYR A 89 -7.86 -3.50 -17.08
CA TYR A 89 -8.62 -2.81 -16.04
C TYR A 89 -8.39 -3.41 -14.64
N LEU A 90 -8.48 -4.73 -14.49
CA LEU A 90 -8.23 -5.41 -13.21
C LEU A 90 -6.79 -5.21 -12.72
N TYR A 91 -5.80 -5.32 -13.62
CA TYR A 91 -4.39 -5.06 -13.29
C TYR A 91 -4.15 -3.59 -12.90
N GLN A 92 -4.87 -2.64 -13.48
CA GLN A 92 -4.75 -1.22 -13.10
C GLN A 92 -5.22 -0.98 -11.66
N ILE A 93 -6.33 -1.60 -11.25
CA ILE A 93 -6.81 -1.53 -9.87
C ILE A 93 -5.81 -2.21 -8.94
N LEU A 94 -5.40 -3.45 -9.27
CA LEU A 94 -4.48 -4.22 -8.45
C LEU A 94 -3.12 -3.52 -8.28
N ARG A 95 -2.58 -2.95 -9.35
CA ARG A 95 -1.31 -2.22 -9.30
C ARG A 95 -1.37 -1.04 -8.34
N ARG A 96 -2.48 -0.29 -8.32
CA ARG A 96 -2.66 0.82 -7.38
C ARG A 96 -2.65 0.31 -5.93
N LEU A 97 -3.41 -0.73 -5.65
CA LEU A 97 -3.46 -1.38 -4.33
C LEU A 97 -2.09 -1.89 -3.88
N VAL A 98 -1.35 -2.55 -4.78
CA VAL A 98 0.02 -3.04 -4.50
C VAL A 98 0.96 -1.88 -4.20
N ILE A 99 0.91 -0.78 -4.96
CA ILE A 99 1.75 0.40 -4.70
C ILE A 99 1.43 1.01 -3.33
N ASP A 100 0.15 1.16 -3.01
CA ASP A 100 -0.27 1.72 -1.72
C ASP A 100 0.13 0.81 -0.55
N GLU A 101 0.04 -0.51 -0.73
CA GLU A 101 0.48 -1.47 0.28
C GLU A 101 2.01 -1.50 0.41
N GLN A 102 2.76 -1.43 -0.68
CA GLN A 102 4.22 -1.29 -0.65
C GLN A 102 4.66 0.00 0.05
N ARG A 103 3.93 1.11 -0.12
CA ARG A 103 4.17 2.36 0.62
C ARG A 103 3.95 2.15 2.11
N LYS A 104 2.83 1.54 2.51
CA LYS A 104 2.56 1.20 3.93
C LYS A 104 3.62 0.25 4.50
N LEU A 105 4.02 -0.78 3.76
CA LEU A 105 5.06 -1.71 4.17
C LEU A 105 6.43 -1.04 4.27
N THR A 106 6.73 -0.07 3.40
CA THR A 106 7.96 0.73 3.48
C THR A 106 7.94 1.62 4.71
N VAL A 107 6.83 2.31 4.99
CA VAL A 107 6.65 3.09 6.22
C VAL A 107 6.77 2.18 7.46
N ARG A 108 6.10 1.01 7.47
CA ARG A 108 6.18 0.01 8.54
C ARG A 108 7.57 -0.63 8.66
N ARG A 109 8.31 -0.81 7.57
CA ARG A 109 9.70 -1.32 7.56
C ARG A 109 10.68 -0.25 7.98
N GLN A 110 10.45 1.01 7.65
CA GLN A 110 11.22 2.12 8.18
C GLN A 110 10.97 2.22 9.67
N TRP A 111 9.71 2.25 10.12
CA TRP A 111 9.32 2.16 11.53
C TRP A 111 9.95 0.96 12.24
N ARG A 112 9.85 -0.26 11.67
CA ARG A 112 10.55 -1.43 12.20
C ARG A 112 12.05 -1.27 12.17
N LYS A 113 12.70 -0.73 11.14
CA LYS A 113 14.16 -0.51 11.17
C LYS A 113 14.59 0.52 12.21
N TRP A 114 13.72 1.49 12.52
CA TRP A 114 13.90 2.41 13.65
C TRP A 114 13.69 1.69 15.01
N VAL A 115 12.83 0.68 15.08
CA VAL A 115 12.55 -0.15 16.27
C VAL A 115 13.48 -1.39 16.40
N THR A 116 14.05 -1.88 15.30
CA THR A 116 14.80 -3.13 15.13
C THR A 116 16.26 -2.81 14.75
N LEU A 117 16.83 -1.86 15.49
CA LEU A 117 18.28 -1.75 15.68
C LEU A 117 18.76 -2.57 16.89
N ALA A 118 17.84 -3.26 17.57
CA ALA A 118 18.12 -4.37 18.47
C ALA A 118 17.91 -5.69 17.71
N GLY A 119 18.84 -6.64 17.84
CA GLY A 119 18.78 -7.96 17.22
C GLY A 119 17.62 -8.85 17.72
N PRO A 120 17.71 -10.19 17.65
CA PRO A 120 16.58 -11.06 18.00
C PRO A 120 16.05 -10.74 19.42
N PRO A 121 14.73 -10.79 19.65
CA PRO A 121 14.10 -10.18 20.82
C PRO A 121 14.55 -10.88 22.10
N ARG A 122 15.33 -10.16 22.90
CA ARG A 122 15.53 -10.42 24.33
C ARG A 122 14.52 -9.57 25.10
N PRO A 123 13.90 -10.06 26.20
CA PRO A 123 13.11 -9.19 27.07
C PRO A 123 13.93 -7.97 27.47
N ALA A 124 13.32 -6.79 27.31
CA ALA A 124 13.98 -5.52 27.55
C ALA A 124 14.34 -5.38 29.03
N THR A 125 15.51 -4.83 29.33
CA THR A 125 15.85 -4.51 30.72
C THR A 125 15.11 -3.25 31.19
N PRO A 126 14.91 -3.05 32.51
CA PRO A 126 14.31 -1.81 33.02
C PRO A 126 15.03 -0.52 32.57
N ALA A 127 16.33 -0.60 32.27
CA ALA A 127 17.10 0.50 31.70
C ALA A 127 16.71 0.78 30.23
N GLU A 128 16.52 -0.27 29.43
CA GLU A 128 16.10 -0.16 28.02
C GLU A 128 14.66 0.37 27.90
N GLU A 129 13.76 0.00 28.83
CA GLU A 129 12.41 0.57 28.91
C GLU A 129 12.42 2.06 29.28
N PHE A 130 13.31 2.45 30.20
CA PHE A 130 13.49 3.85 30.58
C PHE A 130 14.03 4.67 29.41
N GLU A 131 15.04 4.18 28.69
CA GLU A 131 15.57 4.83 27.49
C GLU A 131 14.51 4.96 26.38
N ALA A 132 13.72 3.91 26.15
CA ALA A 132 12.61 3.95 25.18
C ALA A 132 11.57 5.01 25.55
N LYS A 133 11.25 5.15 26.85
CA LYS A 133 10.35 6.18 27.35
C LYS A 133 10.93 7.59 27.16
N VAL A 134 12.19 7.79 27.50
CA VAL A 134 12.89 9.08 27.29
C VAL A 134 12.90 9.45 25.80
N LEU A 135 13.14 8.48 24.91
CA LEU A 135 13.11 8.70 23.47
C LEU A 135 11.70 9.05 22.96
N ALA A 136 10.66 8.37 23.46
CA ALA A 136 9.28 8.67 23.12
C ALA A 136 8.87 10.09 23.59
N ASP A 137 9.23 10.46 24.81
CA ASP A 137 8.97 11.79 25.37
C ASP A 137 9.67 12.89 24.55
N ARG A 138 10.92 12.64 24.10
CA ARG A 138 11.64 13.55 23.20
C ARG A 138 10.99 13.66 21.82
N PHE A 139 10.50 12.57 21.26
CA PHE A 139 9.77 12.59 19.98
C PHE A 139 8.51 13.44 20.09
N GLU A 140 7.70 13.22 21.12
CA GLU A 140 6.48 13.98 21.37
C GLU A 140 6.78 15.47 21.59
N ALA A 141 7.81 15.78 22.38
CA ALA A 141 8.26 17.16 22.57
C ALA A 141 8.73 17.81 21.26
N ALA A 142 9.42 17.07 20.40
CA ALA A 142 9.87 17.57 19.10
C ALA A 142 8.71 17.87 18.17
N VAL A 143 7.70 16.99 18.09
CA VAL A 143 6.47 17.21 17.31
C VAL A 143 5.69 18.41 17.88
N ALA A 144 5.59 18.51 19.22
CA ALA A 144 4.97 19.63 19.90
C ALA A 144 5.72 20.97 19.68
N SER A 145 7.03 20.94 19.41
CA SER A 145 7.83 22.13 19.10
C SER A 145 7.61 22.66 17.68
N LEU A 146 7.03 21.86 16.77
CA LEU A 146 6.80 22.28 15.39
C LEU A 146 5.82 23.48 15.35
N PRO A 147 6.03 24.46 14.46
CA PRO A 147 5.02 25.49 14.20
C PRO A 147 3.68 24.87 13.82
N VAL A 148 2.57 25.47 14.28
CA VAL A 148 1.20 24.91 14.17
C VAL A 148 0.89 24.33 12.78
N ARG A 149 1.05 25.12 11.72
CA ARG A 149 0.79 24.67 10.34
C ARG A 149 1.70 23.51 9.89
N ARG A 150 2.93 23.46 10.38
CA ARG A 150 3.89 22.40 10.05
C ARG A 150 3.56 21.12 10.79
N ARG A 151 3.13 21.23 12.05
CA ARG A 151 2.65 20.11 12.85
C ARG A 151 1.40 19.48 12.22
N GLU A 152 0.45 20.30 11.80
CA GLU A 152 -0.78 19.85 11.16
C GLU A 152 -0.50 19.06 9.86
N VAL A 153 0.40 19.58 9.00
CA VAL A 153 0.88 18.83 7.81
C VAL A 153 1.52 17.50 8.22
N PHE A 154 2.37 17.52 9.25
CA PHE A 154 3.04 16.32 9.73
C PHE A 154 2.05 15.28 10.27
N GLU A 155 1.06 15.67 11.06
CA GLU A 155 0.02 14.79 11.59
C GLU A 155 -0.85 14.19 10.48
N LEU A 156 -1.28 14.99 9.50
CA LEU A 156 -2.10 14.52 8.37
C LEU A 156 -1.37 13.46 7.54
N VAL A 157 -0.08 13.66 7.27
CA VAL A 157 0.71 12.71 6.47
C VAL A 157 1.18 11.53 7.31
N PHE A 158 1.68 11.76 8.52
CA PHE A 158 2.35 10.76 9.35
C PHE A 158 1.39 9.96 10.23
N GLN A 159 0.46 10.62 10.92
CA GLN A 159 -0.52 9.95 11.80
C GLN A 159 -1.76 9.48 11.03
N ARG A 160 -2.25 10.30 10.09
CA ARG A 160 -3.50 10.01 9.35
C ARG A 160 -3.29 9.37 7.99
N GLY A 161 -2.03 9.30 7.52
CA GLY A 161 -1.67 8.56 6.30
C GLY A 161 -2.11 9.20 4.98
N LEU A 162 -2.47 10.49 4.98
CA LEU A 162 -2.88 11.20 3.77
C LEU A 162 -1.69 11.38 2.81
N THR A 163 -1.98 11.33 1.51
CA THR A 163 -1.02 11.72 0.47
C THR A 163 -0.78 13.24 0.51
N HIS A 164 0.32 13.69 -0.09
CA HIS A 164 0.60 15.13 -0.18
C HIS A 164 -0.49 15.89 -0.97
N SER A 165 -1.12 15.25 -1.95
CA SER A 165 -2.25 15.81 -2.70
C SER A 165 -3.51 15.94 -1.86
N GLU A 166 -3.83 14.94 -1.05
CA GLU A 166 -5.00 15.00 -0.14
C GLU A 166 -4.77 16.02 0.98
N THR A 167 -3.57 16.06 1.54
CA THR A 167 -3.20 17.06 2.56
C THR A 167 -3.24 18.48 1.99
N ALA A 168 -2.78 18.67 0.76
CA ALA A 168 -2.84 19.95 0.05
C ALA A 168 -4.29 20.43 -0.13
N ALA A 169 -5.20 19.53 -0.50
CA ALA A 169 -6.61 19.83 -0.63
C ALA A 169 -7.27 20.14 0.73
N VAL A 170 -6.93 19.40 1.79
CA VAL A 170 -7.46 19.61 3.15
C VAL A 170 -7.03 20.97 3.72
N MET A 171 -5.79 21.38 3.45
CA MET A 171 -5.18 22.58 4.02
C MET A 171 -5.24 23.81 3.10
N ASP A 172 -5.85 23.69 1.92
CA ASP A 172 -5.92 24.72 0.87
C ASP A 172 -4.55 25.34 0.53
N ILE A 173 -3.56 24.47 0.25
CA ILE A 173 -2.20 24.85 -0.13
C ILE A 173 -1.70 24.01 -1.31
N SER A 174 -0.57 24.40 -1.91
CA SER A 174 0.03 23.59 -2.97
C SER A 174 0.64 22.28 -2.45
N VAL A 175 0.63 21.24 -3.28
CA VAL A 175 1.34 19.96 -3.00
C VAL A 175 2.82 20.19 -2.72
N GLN A 176 3.44 21.15 -3.41
CA GLN A 176 4.83 21.54 -3.17
C GLN A 176 5.02 22.15 -1.77
N THR A 177 4.05 22.94 -1.31
CA THR A 177 4.05 23.50 0.06
C THR A 177 3.98 22.38 1.09
N VAL A 178 3.12 21.37 0.90
CA VAL A 178 3.05 20.19 1.77
C VAL A 178 4.40 19.47 1.83
N ALA A 179 5.02 19.20 0.67
CA ALA A 179 6.32 18.53 0.60
C ALA A 179 7.43 19.33 1.33
N ASN A 180 7.43 20.65 1.19
CA ASN A 180 8.39 21.54 1.86
C ASN A 180 8.17 21.54 3.38
N GLN A 181 6.92 21.59 3.85
CA GLN A 181 6.59 21.52 5.28
C GLN A 181 6.96 20.17 5.89
N MET A 182 6.69 19.06 5.19
CA MET A 182 7.11 17.72 5.61
C MET A 182 8.63 17.62 5.73
N SER A 183 9.37 18.14 4.75
CA SER A 183 10.84 18.15 4.77
C SER A 183 11.40 18.98 5.91
N ALA A 184 10.74 20.07 6.29
CA ALA A 184 11.11 20.87 7.46
C ALA A 184 10.75 20.17 8.78
N ALA A 185 9.58 19.54 8.86
CA ALA A 185 9.13 18.81 10.06
C ALA A 185 10.08 17.65 10.39
N LEU A 186 10.42 16.85 9.39
CA LEU A 186 11.33 15.72 9.55
C LEU A 186 12.74 16.14 9.97
N ARG A 187 13.21 17.31 9.55
CA ARG A 187 14.51 17.85 10.00
C ARG A 187 14.49 18.20 11.49
N THR A 188 13.46 18.93 11.92
CA THR A 188 13.31 19.32 13.33
C THR A 188 13.18 18.10 14.24
N VAL A 189 12.31 17.15 13.88
CA VAL A 189 12.12 15.91 14.65
C VAL A 189 13.42 15.10 14.69
N ARG A 190 14.15 14.99 13.58
CA ARG A 190 15.43 14.27 13.54
C ARG A 190 16.52 14.93 14.37
N GLN A 191 16.58 16.26 14.43
CA GLN A 191 17.56 16.97 15.25
C GLN A 191 17.31 16.73 16.75
N ALA A 192 16.06 16.86 17.19
CA ALA A 192 15.69 16.62 18.58
C ALA A 192 15.94 15.17 19.05
N ILE A 193 15.92 14.20 18.13
CA ILE A 193 16.22 12.79 18.42
C ILE A 193 17.74 12.50 18.40
N LYS A 194 18.54 13.35 17.74
CA LYS A 194 19.99 13.15 17.56
C LYS A 194 20.85 13.81 18.63
N GLU A 195 20.33 14.75 19.40
CA GLU A 195 21.08 15.38 20.50
C GLU A 195 21.17 14.39 21.68
N ASP A 196 22.19 13.52 21.62
CA ASP A 196 22.95 12.92 22.72
C ASP A 196 24.42 12.79 22.28
#